data_AF-A0A961AFF6-F1
#
_entry.id   AF-A0A961AFF6-F1
#
_cell.length_a   1.000
_cell.length_b   1.000
_cell.length_c   1.000
_cell.angle_alpha   90.00
_cell.angle_beta   90.00
_cell.angle_gamma   90.00
#
_symmetry.space_group_name_H-M   'P 1'
#
loop_
_entity.id
_entity.type
_entity.pdbx_description
1 polymer ?
#
loop_
_entity_poly.entity_id
_entity_poly.type
_entity_poly.pdbx_seq_one_letter_code
_entity_poly.pdbx_strand_id
1 'polypeptide(L)'
;MIRWPHTMLLILTLLGMGGGLLEEACAQVLVYEMSFEKERGFNSSGFTGGYAVLPAGESSESSGSFIFTVDADGEKAYVEAADAASYFLLITDERERKRVVQASITAGDVTGGYVAAGAENTSVQLRLALAEVKVRLARKLEGRVVSSSSATNADNAALVGHALIQDWVLRFRKRLTQSVNRQASDVAAAVALLTAQLEAKGFSAN
;
A
#
# COMPACT_ATOMS: atom_id res chain seq x y z
N MET A 1 -74.97 10.53 -3.61
CA MET A 1 -74.58 9.09 -3.53
C MET A 1 -73.38 8.88 -4.42
N ILE A 2 -72.26 8.57 -3.77
CA ILE A 2 -70.91 8.57 -4.35
C ILE A 2 -70.57 7.11 -4.67
N ARG A 3 -70.21 6.82 -5.92
CA ARG A 3 -69.64 5.52 -6.32
C ARG A 3 -68.26 5.77 -6.91
N TRP A 4 -67.23 5.43 -6.14
CA TRP A 4 -65.84 5.36 -6.60
C TRP A 4 -65.63 4.00 -7.29
N PRO A 5 -65.14 3.95 -8.54
CA PRO A 5 -64.65 2.70 -9.10
C PRO A 5 -63.25 2.42 -8.55
N HIS A 6 -63.11 1.27 -7.91
CA HIS A 6 -61.84 0.66 -7.55
C HIS A 6 -61.09 0.30 -8.84
N THR A 7 -60.22 1.20 -9.29
CA THR A 7 -59.21 0.88 -10.30
C THR A 7 -57.94 0.55 -9.54
N MET A 8 -57.85 -0.71 -9.14
CA MET A 8 -56.69 -1.31 -8.50
C MET A 8 -55.61 -1.49 -9.56
N LEU A 9 -54.75 -0.47 -9.73
CA LEU A 9 -53.58 -0.57 -10.60
C LEU A 9 -52.51 -1.39 -9.89
N LEU A 10 -52.46 -2.67 -10.24
CA LEU A 10 -51.41 -3.61 -9.91
C LEU A 10 -50.09 -3.14 -10.55
N ILE A 11 -49.22 -2.46 -9.80
CA ILE A 11 -47.85 -2.17 -10.23
C ILE A 11 -47.07 -3.47 -10.11
N LEU A 12 -46.95 -4.16 -11.25
CA LEU A 12 -46.22 -5.41 -11.42
C LEU A 12 -44.73 -5.16 -11.14
N THR A 13 -44.24 -5.81 -10.10
CA THR A 13 -42.85 -5.86 -9.69
C THR A 13 -42.04 -6.62 -10.74
N LEU A 14 -41.23 -5.90 -11.51
CA LEU A 14 -40.20 -6.47 -12.40
C LEU A 14 -38.85 -5.79 -12.12
N LEU A 15 -38.44 -5.85 -10.85
CA LEU A 15 -37.04 -5.69 -10.41
C LEU A 15 -36.40 -7.09 -10.35
N GLY A 16 -36.39 -7.78 -11.49
CA GLY A 16 -35.77 -9.08 -11.65
C GLY A 16 -34.46 -8.94 -12.40
N MET A 17 -33.35 -9.22 -11.71
CA MET A 17 -32.16 -9.81 -12.32
C MET A 17 -31.43 -8.98 -13.38
N GLY A 18 -31.12 -7.73 -13.06
CA GLY A 18 -30.06 -6.94 -13.73
C GLY A 18 -28.79 -6.77 -12.89
N GLY A 19 -28.65 -7.49 -11.77
CA GLY A 19 -27.49 -7.42 -10.86
C GLY A 19 -26.31 -8.27 -11.31
N GLY A 20 -26.18 -8.54 -12.61
CA GLY A 20 -25.06 -9.25 -13.19
C GLY A 20 -24.01 -8.25 -13.66
N LEU A 21 -22.80 -8.38 -13.11
CA LEU A 21 -21.59 -7.72 -13.60
C LEU A 21 -21.56 -6.19 -13.39
N LEU A 22 -21.68 -5.74 -12.14
CA LEU A 22 -20.76 -4.65 -11.76
C LEU A 22 -19.38 -5.29 -11.75
N GLU A 23 -18.74 -5.32 -12.93
CA GLU A 23 -17.32 -5.62 -13.09
C GLU A 23 -16.60 -4.87 -11.98
N GLU A 24 -15.90 -5.60 -11.12
CA GLU A 24 -15.00 -5.02 -10.14
C GLU A 24 -14.14 -4.01 -10.87
N ALA A 25 -14.38 -2.72 -10.61
CA ALA A 25 -13.62 -1.66 -11.25
C ALA A 25 -12.15 -1.94 -10.94
N CYS A 26 -11.37 -2.29 -11.98
CA CYS A 26 -9.98 -2.70 -11.84
C CYS A 26 -9.27 -1.73 -10.88
N ALA A 27 -8.93 -2.23 -9.69
CA ALA A 27 -8.39 -1.42 -8.62
C ALA A 27 -6.99 -0.95 -9.03
N GLN A 28 -6.87 0.31 -9.43
CA GLN A 28 -5.57 0.87 -9.80
C GLN A 28 -4.70 0.98 -8.56
N VAL A 29 -3.41 0.73 -8.73
CA VAL A 29 -2.43 0.87 -7.65
C VAL A 29 -1.61 2.15 -7.82
N LEU A 30 -0.97 2.57 -6.73
CA LEU A 30 0.06 3.58 -6.64
C LEU A 30 1.33 2.89 -6.17
N VAL A 31 2.41 3.02 -6.94
CA VAL A 31 3.70 2.46 -6.56
C VAL A 31 4.62 3.56 -6.04
N TYR A 32 5.06 3.40 -4.80
CA TYR A 32 6.12 4.20 -4.20
C TYR A 32 7.37 3.36 -4.06
N GLU A 33 8.52 3.96 -4.32
CA GLU A 33 9.82 3.38 -3.99
C GLU A 33 10.21 3.82 -2.59
N MET A 34 10.70 2.85 -1.81
CA MET A 34 11.13 3.05 -0.43
C MET A 34 12.64 3.22 -0.38
N SER A 35 13.09 4.17 0.44
CA SER A 35 14.50 4.31 0.79
C SER A 35 14.62 4.66 2.26
N PHE A 36 15.64 4.11 2.91
CA PHE A 36 15.95 4.39 4.30
C PHE A 36 17.21 5.26 4.37
N GLU A 37 17.15 6.37 5.11
CA GLU A 37 18.21 7.40 5.04
C GLU A 37 19.10 7.43 6.29
N LYS A 38 18.57 7.08 7.46
CA LYS A 38 19.31 7.14 8.73
C LYS A 38 18.89 6.03 9.67
N GLU A 39 19.84 5.17 10.01
CA GLU A 39 19.66 4.16 11.04
C GLU A 39 20.12 4.69 12.39
N ARG A 40 19.25 4.60 13.39
CA ARG A 40 19.61 4.78 14.80
C ARG A 40 19.07 3.56 15.54
N GLY A 41 19.95 2.68 15.97
CA GLY A 41 19.54 1.44 16.61
C GLY A 41 20.72 0.69 17.22
N PHE A 42 20.39 -0.35 17.96
CA PHE A 42 21.36 -1.28 18.52
C PHE A 42 21.10 -2.66 17.90
N ASN A 43 22.15 -3.27 17.36
CA ASN A 43 22.17 -4.66 16.90
C ASN A 43 21.12 -4.99 15.82
N SER A 44 20.88 -4.09 14.87
CA SER A 44 20.00 -4.32 13.71
C SER A 44 20.71 -4.08 12.39
N SER A 45 20.34 -4.84 11.36
CA SER A 45 20.52 -4.48 9.96
C SER A 45 19.14 -4.17 9.39
N GLY A 46 18.87 -2.90 9.10
CA GLY A 46 17.59 -2.49 8.52
C GLY A 46 17.42 -2.93 7.06
N PHE A 47 16.21 -2.77 6.53
CA PHE A 47 15.97 -2.88 5.09
C PHE A 47 16.72 -1.77 4.34
N THR A 48 17.19 -2.07 3.12
CA THR A 48 17.89 -1.09 2.28
C THR A 48 16.93 -0.28 1.41
N GLY A 49 15.75 -0.84 1.10
CA GLY A 49 14.74 -0.17 0.29
C GLY A 49 13.54 -1.05 -0.01
N GLY A 50 12.93 -0.83 -1.18
CA GLY A 50 11.85 -1.66 -1.70
C GLY A 50 10.73 -0.87 -2.34
N TYR A 51 9.51 -1.41 -2.30
CA TYR A 51 8.31 -0.78 -2.84
C TYR A 51 7.14 -0.83 -1.88
N ALA A 52 6.34 0.25 -1.86
CA ALA A 52 5.00 0.24 -1.30
C ALA A 52 3.99 0.28 -2.45
N VAL A 53 3.07 -0.68 -2.46
CA VAL A 53 1.99 -0.80 -3.43
C VAL A 53 0.69 -0.48 -2.71
N LEU A 54 0.11 0.67 -3.04
CA LEU A 54 -1.05 1.20 -2.33
C LEU A 54 -2.25 1.26 -3.28
N PRO A 55 -3.48 1.05 -2.80
CA PRO A 55 -4.66 1.29 -3.62
C PRO A 55 -4.76 2.77 -3.97
N ALA A 56 -5.14 3.08 -5.21
CA ALA A 56 -5.37 4.46 -5.66
C ALA A 56 -6.76 4.98 -5.26
N GLY A 57 -7.70 4.07 -4.98
CA GLY A 57 -9.04 4.39 -4.51
C GLY A 57 -9.06 4.77 -3.02
N GLU A 58 -10.08 5.53 -2.63
CA GLU A 58 -10.31 5.93 -1.24
C GLU A 58 -11.18 4.91 -0.47
N SER A 59 -11.29 3.68 -0.97
CA SER A 59 -12.05 2.64 -0.27
C SER A 59 -11.37 2.30 1.04
N SER A 60 -12.13 2.36 2.13
CA SER A 60 -11.68 1.99 3.47
C SER A 60 -11.31 0.51 3.61
N GLU A 61 -11.71 -0.33 2.64
CA GLU A 61 -11.49 -1.77 2.66
C GLU A 61 -10.23 -2.20 1.90
N SER A 62 -9.62 -1.31 1.12
CA SER A 62 -8.42 -1.65 0.37
C SER A 62 -7.16 -1.43 1.21
N SER A 63 -6.49 -2.54 1.54
CA SER A 63 -5.14 -2.56 2.10
C SER A 63 -4.09 -2.43 1.00
N GLY A 64 -2.94 -1.85 1.36
CA GLY A 64 -1.74 -1.87 0.54
C GLY A 64 -0.74 -2.89 1.05
N SER A 65 0.28 -3.16 0.24
CA SER A 65 1.34 -4.11 0.55
C SER A 65 2.71 -3.46 0.47
N PHE A 66 3.66 -3.98 1.22
CA PHE A 66 5.08 -3.61 1.11
C PHE A 66 5.90 -4.77 0.57
N ILE A 67 6.93 -4.43 -0.19
CA ILE A 67 8.00 -5.34 -0.60
C ILE A 67 9.28 -4.71 -0.09
N PHE A 68 9.85 -5.23 0.98
CA PHE A 68 11.11 -4.74 1.53
C PHE A 68 12.27 -5.46 0.89
N THR A 69 13.36 -4.76 0.61
CA THR A 69 14.59 -5.35 0.07
C THR A 69 15.73 -5.22 1.06
N VAL A 70 16.58 -6.24 1.08
CA VAL A 70 17.87 -6.27 1.77
C VAL A 70 18.95 -6.53 0.72
N ASP A 71 20.05 -5.80 0.83
CA ASP A 71 21.27 -6.04 0.05
C ASP A 71 22.44 -5.96 1.03
N ALA A 72 22.86 -7.12 1.53
CA ALA A 72 23.90 -7.25 2.55
C ALA A 72 24.89 -8.34 2.13
N ASP A 73 26.18 -8.03 2.14
CA ASP A 73 27.27 -8.97 1.83
C ASP A 73 27.12 -9.71 0.48
N GLY A 74 26.46 -9.08 -0.49
CA GLY A 74 26.21 -9.64 -1.82
C GLY A 74 24.96 -10.52 -1.91
N GLU A 75 24.29 -10.78 -0.79
CA GLU A 75 22.99 -11.43 -0.75
C GLU A 75 21.88 -10.40 -0.95
N LYS A 76 21.06 -10.64 -1.96
CA LYS A 76 19.91 -9.82 -2.30
C LYS A 76 18.66 -10.57 -1.95
N ALA A 77 17.93 -10.08 -0.96
CA ALA A 77 16.69 -10.70 -0.51
C ALA A 77 15.53 -9.70 -0.53
N TYR A 78 14.31 -10.21 -0.65
CA TYR A 78 13.11 -9.42 -0.42
C TYR A 78 12.12 -10.13 0.49
N VAL A 79 11.33 -9.35 1.23
CA VAL A 79 10.27 -9.81 2.11
C VAL A 79 8.99 -9.07 1.75
N GLU A 80 7.90 -9.81 1.59
CA GLU A 80 6.58 -9.25 1.33
C GLU A 80 5.78 -9.11 2.63
N ALA A 81 5.20 -7.93 2.85
CA ALA A 81 4.20 -7.71 3.89
C ALA A 81 2.87 -7.40 3.19
N ALA A 82 2.14 -8.46 2.85
CA ALA A 82 0.83 -8.37 2.21
C ALA A 82 -0.20 -7.74 3.15
N ASP A 83 -1.04 -6.87 2.60
CA ASP A 83 -2.16 -6.24 3.31
C ASP A 83 -1.78 -5.48 4.61
N ALA A 84 -0.50 -5.13 4.74
CA ALA A 84 0.04 -4.52 5.95
C ALA A 84 -0.10 -2.99 5.98
N ALA A 85 -0.42 -2.36 4.85
CA ALA A 85 -0.44 -0.91 4.71
C ALA A 85 -1.86 -0.33 4.72
N SER A 86 -2.07 0.76 5.46
CA SER A 86 -3.21 1.64 5.25
C SER A 86 -2.76 2.94 4.58
N TYR A 87 -3.53 3.40 3.59
CA TYR A 87 -3.31 4.66 2.89
C TYR A 87 -4.54 5.54 2.97
N PHE A 88 -4.42 6.74 3.55
CA PHE A 88 -5.58 7.61 3.76
C PHE A 88 -5.23 9.09 3.66
N LEU A 89 -6.28 9.91 3.54
CA LEU A 89 -6.21 11.36 3.60
C LEU A 89 -6.39 11.82 5.05
N LEU A 90 -5.44 12.60 5.54
CA LEU A 90 -5.52 13.36 6.77
C LEU A 90 -5.82 14.83 6.42
N ILE A 91 -6.75 15.44 7.13
CA ILE A 91 -7.02 16.88 7.07
C ILE A 91 -6.67 17.45 8.44
N THR A 92 -5.75 18.41 8.50
CA THR A 92 -5.35 19.07 9.75
C THR A 92 -6.36 20.16 10.14
N ASP A 93 -6.26 20.66 11.37
CA ASP A 93 -7.06 21.81 11.85
C ASP A 93 -6.87 23.06 10.98
N GLU A 94 -5.68 23.22 10.40
CA GLU A 94 -5.32 24.28 9.46
C GLU A 94 -5.84 24.04 8.02
N ARG A 95 -6.65 22.98 7.82
CA ARG A 95 -7.17 22.51 6.52
C ARG A 95 -6.08 22.05 5.55
N GLU A 96 -4.90 21.70 6.03
CA GLU A 96 -3.88 21.08 5.19
C GLU A 96 -4.28 19.64 4.86
N ARG A 97 -4.14 19.26 3.59
CA ARG A 97 -4.41 17.91 3.09
C ARG A 97 -3.10 17.13 3.03
N LYS A 98 -2.97 16.09 3.85
CA LYS A 98 -1.80 15.20 3.88
C LYS A 98 -2.22 13.78 3.53
N ARG A 99 -1.43 13.10 2.72
CA ARG A 99 -1.57 11.66 2.54
C ARG A 99 -0.70 10.97 3.58
N VAL A 100 -1.23 9.92 4.19
CA VAL A 100 -0.57 9.15 5.24
C VAL A 100 -0.52 7.70 4.82
N VAL A 101 0.63 7.09 5.00
CA VAL A 101 0.85 5.65 4.94
C VAL A 101 1.19 5.19 6.34
N GLN A 102 0.51 4.16 6.82
CA GLN A 102 0.86 3.50 8.08
C GLN A 102 0.88 1.99 7.92
N ALA A 103 1.69 1.31 8.73
CA ALA A 103 1.76 -0.13 8.79
C ALA A 103 2.15 -0.60 10.19
N SER A 104 1.67 -1.77 10.57
CA SER A 104 2.22 -2.54 11.69
C SER A 104 2.60 -3.92 11.16
N ILE A 105 3.88 -4.25 11.22
CA ILE A 105 4.42 -5.51 10.71
C ILE A 105 4.96 -6.31 11.88
N THR A 106 4.50 -7.56 11.98
CA THR A 106 4.97 -8.50 13.00
C THR A 106 5.52 -9.73 12.31
N ALA A 107 6.77 -10.08 12.61
CA ALA A 107 7.43 -11.28 12.10
C ALA A 107 8.18 -11.96 13.25
N GLY A 108 7.67 -13.11 13.71
CA GLY A 108 8.16 -13.76 14.93
C GLY A 108 8.08 -12.82 16.14
N ASP A 109 9.20 -12.64 16.84
CA ASP A 109 9.31 -11.73 18.00
C ASP A 109 9.62 -10.28 17.61
N VAL A 110 9.64 -9.96 16.31
CA VAL A 110 9.90 -8.59 15.82
C VAL A 110 8.57 -7.90 15.56
N THR A 111 8.39 -6.72 16.14
CA THR A 111 7.27 -5.82 15.83
C THR A 111 7.81 -4.50 15.31
N GLY A 112 7.24 -3.99 14.22
CA GLY A 112 7.64 -2.73 13.58
C GLY A 112 6.44 -1.88 13.22
N GLY A 113 6.43 -0.63 13.69
CA GLY A 113 5.49 0.40 13.27
C GLY A 113 6.12 1.30 12.22
N TYR A 114 5.40 1.51 11.12
CA TYR A 114 5.81 2.35 10.00
C TYR A 114 4.79 3.47 9.84
N VAL A 115 5.23 4.72 9.82
CA VAL A 115 4.35 5.86 9.51
C VAL A 115 5.10 6.82 8.60
N ALA A 116 4.45 7.27 7.53
CA ALA A 116 4.94 8.33 6.66
C ALA A 116 3.80 9.24 6.22
N ALA A 117 4.08 10.54 6.11
CA ALA A 117 3.10 11.53 5.67
C ALA A 117 3.72 12.53 4.69
N GLY A 118 2.88 13.15 3.88
CA GLY A 118 3.30 14.12 2.87
C GLY A 118 2.14 14.94 2.35
N ALA A 119 2.43 16.17 1.90
CA ALA A 119 1.42 17.07 1.35
C ALA A 119 0.83 16.52 0.04
N GLU A 120 -0.49 16.64 -0.12
CA GLU A 120 -1.20 16.27 -1.35
C GLU A 120 -0.95 17.29 -2.48
N ASN A 121 0.23 17.21 -3.10
CA ASN A 121 0.78 18.22 -4.00
C ASN A 121 0.86 17.80 -5.47
N THR A 122 0.44 16.58 -5.82
CA THR A 122 0.45 16.11 -7.21
C THR A 122 -0.86 15.43 -7.57
N SER A 123 -1.15 15.39 -8.87
CA SER A 123 -2.27 14.61 -9.42
C SER A 123 -1.79 13.70 -10.53
N VAL A 124 -2.37 12.52 -10.61
CA VAL A 124 -2.06 11.53 -11.64
C VAL A 124 -3.37 11.08 -12.26
N GLN A 125 -3.40 11.05 -13.59
CA GLN A 125 -4.47 10.42 -14.35
C GLN A 125 -4.18 8.93 -14.45
N LEU A 126 -5.10 8.13 -13.94
CA LEU A 126 -5.11 6.69 -14.04
C LEU A 126 -6.17 6.32 -15.07
N ARG A 127 -5.79 5.53 -16.07
CA ARG A 127 -6.70 5.05 -17.10
C ARG A 127 -7.24 3.70 -16.66
N LEU A 128 -8.50 3.69 -16.25
CA LEU A 128 -9.28 2.47 -16.08
C LEU A 128 -9.78 2.01 -17.45
N ALA A 129 -10.20 0.75 -17.54
CA ALA A 129 -10.79 0.19 -18.76
C ALA A 129 -11.99 1.03 -19.26
N LEU A 130 -12.75 1.64 -18.34
CA LEU A 130 -14.01 2.33 -18.63
C LEU A 130 -13.98 3.85 -18.33
N ALA A 131 -12.92 4.37 -17.69
CA ALA A 131 -12.87 5.77 -17.26
C ALA A 131 -11.44 6.27 -17.04
N GLU A 132 -11.24 7.58 -17.14
CA GLU A 132 -10.01 8.22 -16.68
C GLU A 132 -10.27 8.88 -15.31
N VAL A 133 -9.54 8.43 -14.29
CA VAL A 133 -9.69 8.93 -12.92
C VAL A 133 -8.48 9.77 -12.56
N LYS A 134 -8.72 10.99 -12.09
CA LYS A 134 -7.67 11.88 -11.57
C LYS A 134 -7.55 11.68 -10.07
N VAL A 135 -6.44 11.07 -9.64
CA VAL A 135 -6.14 10.84 -8.22
C VAL A 135 -5.17 11.90 -7.73
N ARG A 136 -5.47 12.51 -6.58
CA ARG A 136 -4.57 13.43 -5.89
C ARG A 136 -3.76 12.65 -4.85
N LEU A 137 -2.45 12.85 -4.84
CA LEU A 137 -1.54 12.10 -3.98
C LEU A 137 -0.35 12.97 -3.54
N ALA A 138 0.44 12.45 -2.60
CA ALA A 138 1.71 13.07 -2.20
C ALA A 138 2.85 12.51 -3.05
N ARG A 139 3.64 13.38 -3.71
CA ARG A 139 4.77 12.89 -4.52
C ARG A 139 5.87 12.24 -3.67
N LYS A 140 6.01 12.69 -2.43
CA LYS A 140 6.98 12.23 -1.44
C LYS A 140 6.25 12.12 -0.10
N LEU A 141 6.42 11.00 0.58
CA LEU A 141 6.01 10.82 1.98
C LEU A 141 7.29 10.60 2.78
N GLU A 142 7.41 11.28 3.90
CA GLU A 142 8.53 11.16 4.82
C GLU A 142 8.02 10.68 6.16
N GLY A 143 8.83 9.90 6.85
CA GLY A 143 8.35 9.28 8.06
C GLY A 143 9.43 8.60 8.86
N ARG A 144 8.97 7.77 9.78
CA ARG A 144 9.82 7.02 10.68
C ARG A 144 9.30 5.60 10.84
N VAL A 145 10.25 4.70 11.00
CA VAL A 145 10.05 3.32 11.40
C VAL A 145 10.52 3.20 12.84
N VAL A 146 9.74 2.51 13.66
CA VAL A 146 10.12 2.10 15.00
C VAL A 146 9.93 0.60 15.07
N SER A 147 11.00 -0.15 15.29
CA SER A 147 10.94 -1.59 15.45
C SER A 147 11.67 -2.04 16.71
N SER A 148 11.17 -3.11 17.31
CA SER A 148 11.80 -3.74 18.44
C SER A 148 11.56 -5.24 18.42
N SER A 149 12.51 -5.98 18.99
CA SER A 149 12.35 -7.40 19.28
C SER A 149 13.04 -7.75 20.58
N SER A 150 12.54 -8.79 21.24
CA SER A 150 13.19 -9.44 22.38
C SER A 150 14.06 -10.63 21.96
N ALA A 151 14.09 -10.99 20.68
CA ALA A 151 14.87 -12.12 20.19
C ALA A 151 16.37 -11.91 20.42
N THR A 152 17.06 -13.01 20.70
CA THR A 152 18.53 -13.05 20.68
C THR A 152 19.01 -12.79 19.25
N ASN A 153 20.03 -11.94 19.10
CA ASN A 153 20.58 -11.64 17.79
C ASN A 153 21.23 -12.91 17.19
N ALA A 154 20.88 -13.24 15.94
CA ALA A 154 21.38 -14.43 15.26
C ALA A 154 22.91 -14.42 15.08
N ASP A 155 23.50 -13.24 14.91
CA ASP A 155 24.93 -13.04 14.69
C ASP A 155 25.72 -12.95 16.01
N ASN A 156 25.04 -12.70 17.12
CA ASN A 156 25.67 -12.64 18.44
C ASN A 156 24.71 -13.05 19.55
N ALA A 157 24.85 -14.29 20.02
CA ALA A 157 24.05 -14.86 21.09
C ALA A 157 24.16 -14.12 22.45
N ALA A 158 25.18 -13.27 22.64
CA ALA A 158 25.31 -12.44 23.85
C ALA A 158 24.46 -11.15 23.78
N LEU A 159 23.95 -10.78 22.60
CA LEU A 159 23.08 -9.64 22.40
C LEU A 159 21.62 -10.09 22.40
N VAL A 160 20.88 -9.65 23.43
CA VAL A 160 19.45 -9.94 23.58
C VAL A 160 18.64 -8.70 23.24
N GLY A 161 17.72 -8.87 22.30
CA GLY A 161 16.84 -7.83 21.81
C GLY A 161 17.50 -6.86 20.84
N HIS A 162 16.66 -6.20 20.05
CA HIS A 162 17.06 -5.09 19.19
C HIS A 162 15.99 -4.01 19.24
N ALA A 163 16.43 -2.77 19.01
CA ALA A 163 15.55 -1.62 18.83
C ALA A 163 16.11 -0.75 17.71
N LEU A 164 15.24 -0.40 16.78
CA LEU A 164 15.56 0.33 15.55
C LEU A 164 14.62 1.51 15.40
N ILE A 165 15.19 2.70 15.23
CA ILE A 165 14.49 3.89 14.78
C ILE A 165 15.15 4.32 13.48
N GLN A 166 14.40 4.31 12.39
CA GLN A 166 14.92 4.61 11.07
C GLN A 166 14.04 5.64 10.38
N ASP A 167 14.65 6.71 9.86
CA ASP A 167 13.93 7.63 8.99
C ASP A 167 13.84 7.01 7.58
N TRP A 168 12.65 7.07 6.99
CA TRP A 168 12.38 6.49 5.68
C TRP A 168 11.57 7.44 4.79
N VAL A 169 11.69 7.22 3.48
CA VAL A 169 11.06 8.05 2.46
C VAL A 169 10.40 7.16 1.42
N LEU A 170 9.15 7.47 1.11
CA LEU A 170 8.39 6.88 0.01
C LEU A 170 8.33 7.90 -1.14
N ARG A 171 8.89 7.57 -2.30
CA ARG A 171 8.88 8.42 -3.49
C ARG A 171 7.93 7.83 -4.54
N PHE A 172 6.93 8.60 -4.95
CA PHE A 172 5.98 8.15 -5.96
C PHE A 172 6.66 7.94 -7.31
N ARG A 173 6.54 6.73 -7.88
CA ARG A 173 7.16 6.34 -9.15
C ARG A 173 6.15 6.32 -10.28
N LYS A 174 5.77 7.50 -10.79
CA LYS A 174 4.75 7.65 -11.86
C LYS A 174 4.88 6.66 -13.01
N ARG A 175 6.07 6.52 -13.59
CA ARG A 175 6.30 5.60 -14.73
C ARG A 175 6.11 4.13 -14.34
N LEU A 176 6.57 3.75 -13.15
CA LEU A 176 6.42 2.39 -12.63
C LEU A 176 4.93 2.11 -12.37
N THR A 177 4.24 3.00 -11.67
CA THR A 177 2.78 2.94 -11.46
C THR A 177 2.02 2.73 -12.78
N GLN A 178 2.33 3.53 -13.81
CA GLN A 178 1.71 3.39 -15.13
C GLN A 178 2.04 2.06 -15.82
N SER A 179 3.26 1.55 -15.63
CA SER A 179 3.68 0.26 -16.20
C SER A 179 3.01 -0.93 -15.50
N VAL A 180 2.87 -0.85 -14.18
CA VAL A 180 2.23 -1.86 -13.34
C VAL A 180 0.73 -1.91 -13.63
N ASN A 181 0.05 -0.77 -13.62
CA ASN A 181 -1.40 -0.69 -13.90
C ASN A 181 -1.81 -1.09 -15.33
N ARG A 182 -0.86 -1.28 -16.26
CA ARG A 182 -1.13 -1.88 -17.58
C ARG A 182 -1.21 -3.40 -17.56
N GLN A 183 -0.68 -4.03 -16.51
CA GLN A 183 -0.46 -5.47 -16.42
C GLN A 183 -1.13 -6.09 -15.19
N ALA A 184 -1.33 -5.30 -14.14
CA ALA A 184 -1.95 -5.71 -12.89
C ALA A 184 -3.30 -5.01 -12.69
N SER A 185 -4.29 -5.78 -12.24
CA SER A 185 -5.65 -5.34 -11.95
C SER A 185 -5.85 -4.84 -10.53
N ASP A 186 -4.93 -5.18 -9.61
CA ASP A 186 -5.06 -5.00 -8.16
C ASP A 186 -3.67 -4.99 -7.47
N VAL A 187 -3.68 -4.82 -6.14
CA VAL A 187 -2.48 -4.76 -5.30
C VAL A 187 -1.69 -6.07 -5.34
N ALA A 188 -2.35 -7.23 -5.27
CA ALA A 188 -1.68 -8.53 -5.24
C ALA A 188 -0.96 -8.83 -6.57
N ALA A 189 -1.65 -8.61 -7.69
CA ALA A 189 -1.07 -8.74 -9.02
C ALA A 189 0.09 -7.76 -9.24
N ALA A 190 -0.01 -6.53 -8.71
CA ALA A 190 1.05 -5.54 -8.77
C ALA A 190 2.27 -5.95 -7.95
N VAL A 191 2.08 -6.53 -6.76
CA VAL A 191 3.15 -7.08 -5.93
C VAL A 191 3.87 -8.21 -6.66
N ALA A 192 3.12 -9.20 -7.17
CA ALA A 192 3.68 -10.33 -7.92
C ALA A 192 4.51 -9.89 -9.14
N LEU A 193 4.06 -8.86 -9.84
CA LEU A 193 4.81 -8.31 -10.98
C LEU A 193 6.09 -7.60 -10.54
N LEU A 194 6.07 -6.87 -9.42
CA LEU A 194 7.26 -6.20 -8.90
C LEU A 194 8.27 -7.19 -8.30
N THR A 195 7.81 -8.26 -7.66
CA THR A 195 8.68 -9.30 -7.10
C THR A 195 9.34 -10.11 -8.21
N ALA A 196 8.61 -10.48 -9.26
CA ALA A 196 9.21 -11.06 -10.47
C ALA A 196 10.30 -10.16 -11.10
N GLN A 197 10.12 -8.83 -11.07
CA GLN A 197 11.15 -7.88 -11.52
C GLN A 197 12.36 -7.81 -10.58
N LEU A 198 12.17 -8.02 -9.28
CA LEU A 198 13.25 -8.11 -8.31
C LEU A 198 14.02 -9.42 -8.47
N GLU A 199 13.33 -10.54 -8.65
CA GLU A 199 13.92 -11.85 -8.95
C GLU A 199 14.78 -11.81 -10.22
N ALA A 200 14.29 -11.17 -11.28
CA ALA A 200 15.06 -10.94 -12.51
C ALA A 200 16.33 -10.08 -12.29
N LYS A 201 16.41 -9.33 -11.19
CA LYS A 201 17.59 -8.54 -10.78
C LYS A 201 18.49 -9.28 -9.77
N GLY A 202 18.19 -10.55 -9.48
CA GLY A 202 18.95 -11.41 -8.59
C GLY A 202 18.55 -11.33 -7.12
N PHE A 203 17.38 -10.76 -6.79
CA PHE A 203 16.84 -10.88 -5.44
C PHE A 203 16.14 -12.24 -5.26
N SER A 204 16.15 -12.79 -4.05
CA SER A 204 15.38 -13.98 -3.68
C SER A 204 14.38 -13.70 -2.57
N ALA A 205 13.25 -14.41 -2.55
CA ALA A 205 12.30 -14.35 -1.45
C ALA A 205 12.95 -14.89 -0.16
N ASN A 206 12.65 -14.26 0.98
CA ASN A 206 13.04 -14.66 2.32
C ASN A 206 11.80 -14.89 3.18
#